data_AF-A0A011NI17-F1
#
_entry.id   AF-A0A011NI17-F1
#
_cell.length_a   1.000
_cell.length_b   1.000
_cell.length_c   1.000
_cell.angle_alpha   90.00
_cell.angle_beta   90.00
_cell.angle_gamma   90.00
#
_symmetry.space_group_name_H-M   'P 1'
#
loop_
_entity.id
_entity.type
_entity.pdbx_description
1 polymer ?
#
loop_
_entity_poly.entity_id
_entity_poly.type
_entity_poly.pdbx_seq_one_letter_code
_entity_poly.pdbx_strand_id
1 'polypeptide(L)' 'MSRKDDLDNHSNQLNPNNDAYWDARGEDGRPDDWEDRLDSDNGEAEDES' A
#
# COMPACT_ATOMS: atom_id res chain seq x y z
N MET A 1 14.40 20.19 12.58
CA MET A 1 13.18 19.87 11.81
C MET A 1 13.48 18.63 10.98
N SER A 2 12.49 17.92 10.45
CA SER A 2 12.65 16.66 9.69
C SER A 2 12.71 15.39 10.55
N ARG A 3 11.57 15.09 11.17
CA ARG A 3 11.19 13.69 11.49
C ARG A 3 9.82 13.38 10.90
N LYS A 4 8.96 14.40 10.85
CA LYS A 4 7.63 14.33 10.26
C LYS A 4 7.71 14.06 8.75
N ASP A 5 8.54 14.81 8.02
CA ASP A 5 8.67 14.64 6.56
C ASP A 5 9.20 13.26 6.16
N ASP A 6 10.17 12.72 6.91
CA ASP A 6 10.70 11.37 6.66
C ASP A 6 9.67 10.27 7.02
N LEU A 7 8.93 10.45 8.13
CA LEU A 7 7.84 9.54 8.52
C LEU A 7 6.64 9.62 7.58
N ASP A 8 6.33 10.80 7.05
CA ASP A 8 5.24 11.04 6.12
C ASP A 8 5.59 10.45 4.75
N ASN A 9 6.84 10.61 4.28
CA ASN A 9 7.33 9.94 3.07
C ASN A 9 7.32 8.42 3.22
N HIS A 10 7.76 7.90 4.37
CA HIS A 10 7.75 6.46 4.63
C HIS A 10 6.34 5.89 4.78
N SER A 11 5.43 6.65 5.38
CA SER A 11 4.02 6.25 5.54
C SER A 11 3.29 6.25 4.20
N ASN A 12 3.60 7.17 3.30
CA ASN A 12 2.97 7.26 1.99
C ASN A 12 3.30 6.06 1.09
N GLN A 13 4.52 5.51 1.18
CA GLN A 13 4.93 4.33 0.42
C GLN A 13 4.29 3.03 0.92
N LEU A 14 3.85 3.00 2.18
CA LEU A 14 3.23 1.83 2.81
C LEU A 14 1.72 2.00 3.02
N ASN A 15 1.12 3.06 2.46
CA ASN A 15 -0.30 3.34 2.57
C ASN A 15 -0.98 3.08 1.22
N PRO A 16 -1.84 2.04 1.11
CA PRO A 16 -2.57 1.76 -0.12
C PRO A 16 -3.55 2.87 -0.53
N ASN A 17 -3.91 3.77 0.39
CA ASN A 17 -4.68 4.98 0.07
C ASN A 17 -3.83 6.02 -0.70
N ASN A 18 -2.52 5.81 -0.83
CA ASN A 18 -1.63 6.71 -1.57
C ASN A 18 -1.19 6.05 -2.88
N ASP A 19 -1.15 6.82 -3.96
CA ASP A 19 -0.68 6.38 -5.28
C ASP A 19 0.77 5.86 -5.22
N ALA A 20 1.61 6.43 -4.35
CA ALA A 20 3.00 6.01 -4.16
C ALA A 20 3.16 4.53 -3.76
N TYR A 21 2.15 3.94 -3.10
CA TYR A 21 2.12 2.51 -2.76
C TYR A 21 1.89 1.62 -4.00
N TRP A 22 1.10 2.11 -4.95
CA TRP A 22 0.76 1.41 -6.20
C TRP A 22 1.86 1.59 -7.25
N ASP A 23 2.42 2.79 -7.38
CA ASP A 23 3.59 3.07 -8.21
C ASP A 23 4.78 2.18 -7.82
N ALA A 24 5.00 1.96 -6.52
CA ALA A 24 6.06 1.08 -6.02
C ALA A 24 5.85 -0.40 -6.40
N ARG A 25 4.61 -0.82 -6.71
CA ARG A 25 4.28 -2.15 -7.23
C ARG A 25 4.29 -2.23 -8.76
N GLY A 26 4.53 -1.11 -9.44
CA GLY A 26 4.51 -1.03 -10.90
C GLY A 26 3.12 -0.84 -11.50
N GLU A 27 2.15 -0.40 -10.70
CA GLU A 27 0.84 0.04 -11.17
C GLU A 27 0.92 1.54 -11.51
N ASP A 28 0.19 2.01 -12.52
CA ASP A 28 0.20 3.41 -12.98
C ASP A 28 -0.58 4.38 -12.04
N GLY A 29 -0.87 3.94 -10.81
CA GLY A 29 -1.64 4.66 -9.80
C GLY A 29 -2.62 3.76 -9.05
N ARG A 30 -3.38 4.34 -8.13
CA ARG A 30 -4.36 3.59 -7.34
C ARG A 30 -5.58 3.19 -8.17
N PRO A 31 -5.90 1.89 -8.28
CA PRO A 31 -7.11 1.42 -8.94
C PRO A 31 -8.36 1.73 -8.10
N ASP A 32 -9.53 1.88 -8.73
CA ASP A 32 -10.78 2.19 -8.01
C ASP A 32 -11.24 1.05 -7.08
N ASP A 33 -10.89 -0.19 -7.43
CA ASP A 33 -11.14 -1.43 -6.69
C ASP A 33 -10.00 -1.81 -5.71
N TRP A 34 -9.15 -0.86 -5.33
CA TRP A 34 -8.00 -1.10 -4.45
C TRP A 34 -8.36 -1.72 -3.08
N GLU A 35 -9.53 -1.39 -2.54
CA GLU A 35 -10.02 -1.95 -1.26
C GLU A 35 -10.30 -3.46 -1.38
N ASP A 36 -10.93 -3.88 -2.49
CA ASP A 36 -11.25 -5.28 -2.78
C ASP A 36 -9.98 -6.10 -3.06
N ARG A 37 -9.00 -5.48 -3.75
CA ARG A 37 -7.68 -6.08 -3.98
C ARG A 37 -6.90 -6.30 -2.70
N LEU A 38 -6.97 -5.37 -1.75
CA LEU A 38 -6.33 -5.56 -0.44
C LEU A 38 -7.03 -6.61 0.40
N ASP A 39 -8.36 -6.65 0.37
CA ASP A 39 -9.12 -7.67 1.09
C ASP A 39 -8.80 -9.07 0.54
N SER A 40 -8.62 -9.18 -0.78
CA SER A 40 -8.14 -10.41 -1.43
C SER A 40 -6.66 -10.73 -1.14
N ASP A 41 -5.75 -9.74 -1.20
CA ASP A 41 -4.30 -9.94 -0.92
C ASP A 41 -4.04 -10.29 0.55
N ASN A 42 -4.80 -9.70 1.47
CA ASN A 42 -4.74 -9.97 2.90
C ASN A 42 -5.46 -11.28 3.30
N GLY A 43 -6.14 -11.95 2.36
CA GLY A 43 -6.88 -13.19 2.57
C GLY A 43 -6.07 -14.48 2.38
N GLU A 44 -4.81 -14.41 1.96
CA GLU A 44 -4.01 -15.59 1.54
C GLU A 44 -2.82 -15.86 2.50
N ALA A 45 -3.04 -15.83 3.81
CA ALA A 45 -2.03 -16.22 4.81
C ALA A 45 -2.54 -17.27 5.81
N GLU A 46 -3.46 -18.13 5.40
CA GLU A 46 -3.92 -19.29 6.18
C GLU A 46 -3.74 -20.61 5.43
N ASP A 47 -2.47 -21.00 5.21
CA ASP A 47 -1.99 -22.31 4.75
C ASP A 47 -0.50 -22.38 5.17
N GLU A 48 0.05 -23.24 6.03
CA GLU A 48 -0.30 -24.52 6.66
C GLU A 48 0.60 -24.70 7.91
N SER A 49 0.11 -25.41 8.95
CA SER A 49 0.94 -26.08 9.98
C SER A 49 0.29 -27.38 10.41
#